data_AF-A0A212CUZ7-F1
#
_entry.id   AF-A0A212CUZ7-F1
#
_cell.length_a   1.000
_cell.length_b   1.000
_cell.length_c   1.000
_cell.angle_alpha   90.00
_cell.angle_beta   90.00
_cell.angle_gamma   90.00
#
_symmetry.space_group_name_H-M   'P 1'
#
loop_
_entity.id
_entity.type
_entity.pdbx_description
1 polymer ?
#
loop_
_entity_poly.entity_id
_entity_poly.type
_entity_poly.pdbx_seq_one_letter_code
_entity_poly.pdbx_strand_id
1 'polypeptide(L)'
;EQYWRSVIFHNHLDYLAKNGYEYEEGTKNQATKEQQELLMKMLALSCKLEREFRCVELAGLMTQNAVNLAIKYASRSRRLILAQRLSDVAVEKAAELAATQAEEEEEEEEDFRKKLNAG
;
A
#
# COMPACT_ATOMS: atom_id res chain seq x y z
N GLU A 1 18.17 1.44 1.43
CA GLU A 1 18.65 1.97 0.14
C GLU A 1 17.74 1.50 -1.00
N GLN A 2 17.66 0.21 -1.32
CA GLN A 2 16.86 -0.31 -2.45
C GLN A 2 15.37 0.08 -2.47
N TYR A 3 14.65 -0.02 -1.35
CA TYR A 3 13.22 0.33 -1.30
C TYR A 3 12.98 1.79 -1.72
N TRP A 4 13.67 2.73 -1.05
CA TRP A 4 13.54 4.16 -1.36
C TRP A 4 14.04 4.53 -2.74
N ARG A 5 15.09 3.85 -3.22
CA ARG A 5 15.54 3.97 -4.61
C ARG A 5 14.42 3.60 -5.57
N SER A 6 13.78 2.45 -5.36
CA SER A 6 12.64 2.02 -6.18
C SER A 6 11.51 3.04 -6.14
N VAL A 7 11.11 3.53 -4.96
CA VAL A 7 10.02 4.53 -4.85
C VAL A 7 10.33 5.77 -5.68
N ILE A 8 11.49 6.41 -5.46
CA ILE A 8 11.86 7.64 -6.17
C ILE A 8 11.90 7.45 -7.68
N PHE A 9 12.47 6.34 -8.17
CA PHE A 9 12.58 6.10 -9.61
C PHE A 9 11.27 5.72 -10.30
N HIS A 10 10.18 5.44 -9.57
CA HIS A 10 8.88 5.10 -10.16
C HIS A 10 7.79 6.17 -9.95
N ASN A 11 8.05 7.21 -9.15
CA ASN A 11 7.12 8.34 -8.98
C ASN A 11 6.71 9.02 -10.31
N HIS A 12 7.56 8.93 -11.34
CA HIS A 12 7.27 9.49 -12.66
C HIS A 12 6.06 8.82 -13.34
N LEU A 13 5.76 7.55 -13.03
CA LEU A 13 4.62 6.83 -13.62
C LEU A 13 3.30 7.46 -13.19
N ASP A 14 3.19 7.83 -11.90
CA ASP A 14 2.00 8.53 -11.39
C ASP A 14 1.90 9.94 -11.98
N TYR A 15 3.03 10.61 -12.24
CA TYR A 15 3.03 11.88 -12.95
C TYR A 15 2.50 11.74 -14.39
N LEU A 16 2.94 10.71 -15.13
CA LEU A 16 2.46 10.45 -16.49
C LEU A 16 0.94 10.18 -16.48
N ALA A 17 0.48 9.30 -15.58
CA ALA A 17 -0.92 8.97 -15.42
C ALA A 17 -1.79 10.20 -15.14
N LYS A 18 -1.38 11.05 -14.18
CA LYS A 18 -2.13 12.26 -13.78
C LYS A 18 -2.25 13.31 -14.89
N ASN A 19 -1.28 13.38 -15.79
CA ASN A 19 -1.28 14.36 -16.89
C ASN A 19 -1.81 13.77 -18.21
N GLY A 20 -2.36 12.56 -18.19
CA GLY A 20 -2.93 11.91 -19.38
C GLY A 20 -1.88 11.46 -20.41
N TYR A 21 -0.62 11.31 -20.01
CA TYR A 21 0.41 10.71 -20.86
C TYR A 21 0.30 9.19 -20.85
N GLU A 22 0.73 8.58 -21.95
CA GLU A 22 0.87 7.13 -22.04
C GLU A 22 2.01 6.64 -21.13
N TYR A 23 1.74 5.57 -20.38
CA TYR A 23 2.72 4.91 -19.53
C TYR A 23 2.42 3.41 -19.47
N GLU A 24 3.43 2.61 -19.11
CA GLU A 24 3.28 1.17 -18.99
C GLU A 24 2.82 0.77 -17.59
N GLU A 25 1.54 0.39 -17.47
CA GLU A 25 0.95 -0.14 -16.23
C GLU A 25 1.68 -1.39 -15.70
N GLY A 26 2.25 -2.20 -16.60
CA GLY A 26 3.08 -3.35 -16.24
C GLY A 26 4.31 -2.96 -15.41
N THR A 27 4.98 -1.86 -15.77
CA THR A 27 6.14 -1.34 -15.04
C THR A 27 5.75 -0.86 -13.64
N LYS A 28 4.59 -0.19 -13.50
CA LYS A 28 4.06 0.22 -12.19
C LYS A 28 3.81 -0.99 -11.28
N ASN A 29 3.11 -1.99 -11.80
CA ASN A 29 2.79 -3.21 -11.06
C ASN A 29 4.03 -4.00 -10.63
N GLN A 30 5.05 -4.08 -11.50
CA GLN A 30 6.31 -4.73 -11.17
C GLN A 30 7.04 -3.98 -10.05
N ALA A 31 7.12 -2.65 -10.13
CA ALA A 31 7.73 -1.82 -9.10
C ALA A 31 7.03 -2.00 -7.73
N THR A 32 5.69 -2.04 -7.71
CA THR A 32 4.94 -2.31 -6.48
C THR A 32 5.27 -3.69 -5.91
N LYS A 33 5.30 -4.74 -6.74
CA LYS A 33 5.66 -6.10 -6.28
C LYS A 33 7.04 -6.14 -5.63
N GLU A 34 8.04 -5.54 -6.27
CA GLU A 34 9.42 -5.48 -5.76
C GLU A 34 9.51 -4.72 -4.43
N GLN A 35 8.81 -3.60 -4.32
CA GLN A 35 8.75 -2.82 -3.08
C GLN A 35 8.11 -3.60 -1.94
N GLN A 36 6.99 -4.29 -2.20
CA GLN A 36 6.30 -5.11 -1.20
C GLN A 36 7.14 -6.34 -0.79
N GLU A 37 7.88 -6.94 -1.73
CA GLU A 37 8.83 -8.01 -1.41
C GLU A 37 9.95 -7.52 -0.48
N LEU A 38 10.52 -6.34 -0.76
CA LEU A 38 11.54 -5.73 0.09
C LEU A 38 11.01 -5.41 1.49
N LEU A 39 9.81 -4.83 1.59
CA LEU A 39 9.15 -4.56 2.87
C LEU A 39 8.95 -5.86 3.66
N MET A 40 8.50 -6.94 3.00
CA MET A 40 8.28 -8.22 3.67
C MET A 40 9.60 -8.84 4.18
N LYS A 41 10.68 -8.74 3.40
CA LYS A 41 12.03 -9.15 3.85
C LYS A 41 12.51 -8.34 5.06
N MET A 42 12.32 -7.02 5.04
CA MET A 42 12.69 -6.15 6.15
C MET A 42 11.84 -6.40 7.41
N LEU A 43 10.54 -6.70 7.24
CA LEU A 43 9.64 -7.04 8.33
C LEU A 43 10.05 -8.38 8.95
N ALA A 44 10.29 -9.40 8.13
CA ALA A 44 10.75 -10.71 8.60
C ALA A 44 12.08 -10.60 9.37
N LEU A 45 13.02 -9.78 8.89
CA LEU A 45 14.28 -9.50 9.60
C LEU A 45 14.01 -8.78 10.94
N SER A 46 13.19 -7.74 10.94
CA SER A 46 12.85 -6.99 12.17
C SER A 46 12.16 -7.87 13.21
N CYS A 47 11.30 -8.78 12.76
CA CYS A 47 10.62 -9.75 13.60
C CYS A 47 11.61 -10.77 14.21
N LYS A 48 12.63 -11.20 13.47
CA LYS A 48 13.70 -12.06 14.00
C LYS A 48 14.57 -11.34 15.04
N LEU A 49 14.75 -10.03 14.88
CA LEU A 49 15.49 -9.17 15.82
C LEU A 49 14.61 -8.64 16.97
N GLU A 50 13.38 -9.14 17.11
CA GLU A 50 12.42 -8.76 18.15
C GLU A 50 12.06 -7.26 18.18
N ARG A 51 12.23 -6.57 17.05
CA ARG A 51 11.88 -5.16 16.90
C ARG A 51 10.43 -5.04 16.45
N GLU A 52 9.49 -5.35 17.34
CA GLU A 52 8.06 -5.40 17.00
C GLU A 52 7.51 -4.06 16.52
N PHE A 53 7.89 -2.95 17.17
CA PHE A 53 7.48 -1.61 16.74
C PHE A 53 7.89 -1.32 15.29
N ARG A 54 9.12 -1.68 14.92
CA ARG A 54 9.61 -1.53 13.54
C ARG A 54 8.83 -2.39 12.55
N CYS A 55 8.34 -3.55 12.94
CA CYS A 55 7.50 -4.38 12.08
C CYS A 55 6.19 -3.67 11.75
N VAL A 56 5.61 -2.96 12.73
CA VAL A 56 4.40 -2.16 12.54
C VAL A 56 4.66 -0.95 11.64
N GLU A 57 5.77 -0.22 11.84
CA GLU A 57 6.16 0.89 10.95
C GLU A 57 6.34 0.44 9.49
N LEU A 58 6.99 -0.72 9.28
CA LEU A 58 7.16 -1.30 7.95
C LEU A 58 5.81 -1.72 7.32
N ALA A 59 4.88 -2.22 8.14
CA ALA A 59 3.54 -2.58 7.68
C ALA A 59 2.69 -1.36 7.27
N GLY A 60 2.96 -0.18 7.83
CA GLY A 60 2.33 1.07 7.38
C GLY A 60 2.64 1.41 5.91
N LEU A 61 3.76 0.95 5.37
CA LEU A 61 4.14 1.11 3.96
C LEU A 61 3.64 -0.04 3.06
N MET A 62 3.04 -1.08 3.64
CA MET A 62 2.59 -2.25 2.90
C MET A 62 1.21 -2.04 2.26
N THR A 63 0.95 -2.77 1.18
CA THR A 63 -0.41 -2.95 0.65
C THR A 63 -1.25 -3.78 1.62
N GLN A 64 -2.58 -3.67 1.54
CA GLN A 64 -3.49 -4.45 2.39
C GLN A 64 -3.20 -5.96 2.31
N ASN A 65 -2.94 -6.47 1.11
CA ASN A 65 -2.59 -7.88 0.89
C ASN A 65 -1.28 -8.28 1.57
N ALA A 66 -0.26 -7.42 1.54
CA ALA A 66 1.01 -7.67 2.20
C ALA A 66 0.89 -7.60 3.74
N VAL A 67 0.09 -6.67 4.29
CA VAL A 67 -0.21 -6.63 5.73
C VAL A 67 -0.89 -7.93 6.18
N ASN A 68 -1.89 -8.39 5.44
CA ASN A 68 -2.55 -9.68 5.72
C ASN A 68 -1.58 -10.86 5.71
N LEU A 69 -0.57 -10.85 4.83
CA LEU A 69 0.48 -11.85 4.82
C LEU A 69 1.44 -11.71 6.02
N ALA A 70 1.75 -10.47 6.43
CA ALA A 70 2.57 -10.19 7.61
C ALA A 70 1.92 -10.65 8.92
N ILE A 71 0.59 -10.51 9.05
CA ILE A 71 -0.18 -11.05 10.19
C ILE A 71 0.04 -12.56 10.29
N LYS A 72 -0.16 -13.30 9.19
CA LYS A 72 0.06 -14.76 9.13
C LYS A 72 1.49 -15.13 9.50
N TYR A 73 2.48 -14.36 9.06
CA TYR A 73 3.88 -14.56 9.40
C TYR A 73 4.15 -14.36 10.90
N ALA A 74 3.63 -13.28 11.50
CA ALA A 74 3.78 -12.99 12.92
C ALA A 74 3.13 -14.08 13.80
N SER A 75 1.91 -14.52 13.45
CA SER A 75 1.22 -15.62 14.13
C SER A 75 2.02 -16.92 14.06
N ARG A 76 2.54 -17.29 12.87
CA ARG A 76 3.37 -18.49 12.70
C ARG A 76 4.68 -18.42 13.47
N SER A 77 5.20 -17.21 13.66
CA SER A 77 6.41 -16.94 14.46
C SER A 77 6.13 -16.81 15.96
N ARG A 78 4.89 -17.10 16.40
CA ARG A 78 4.43 -17.01 17.81
C ARG A 78 4.54 -15.60 18.40
N ARG A 79 4.54 -14.56 17.57
CA ARG A 79 4.54 -13.14 18.00
C ARG A 79 3.10 -12.63 18.08
N LEU A 80 2.35 -13.08 19.08
CA LEU A 80 0.90 -12.82 19.19
C LEU A 80 0.55 -11.32 19.30
N ILE A 81 1.30 -10.57 20.11
CA ILE A 81 1.07 -9.13 20.29
C ILE A 81 1.34 -8.37 18.99
N LEU A 82 2.43 -8.72 18.28
CA LEU A 82 2.70 -8.17 16.96
C LEU A 82 1.58 -8.51 15.96
N ALA A 83 1.09 -9.74 15.94
CA ALA A 83 -0.01 -10.15 15.05
C ALA A 83 -1.30 -9.36 15.32
N GLN A 84 -1.60 -9.05 16.59
CA GLN A 84 -2.73 -8.19 16.93
C GLN A 84 -2.53 -6.77 16.40
N ARG A 85 -1.37 -6.15 16.66
CA ARG A 85 -1.07 -4.80 16.17
C ARG A 85 -1.11 -4.70 14.64
N LEU A 86 -0.64 -5.72 13.94
CA LEU A 86 -0.73 -5.79 12.48
C LEU A 86 -2.17 -5.96 12.00
N SER A 87 -3.03 -6.62 12.78
CA SER A 87 -4.47 -6.68 12.51
C SER A 87 -5.13 -5.31 12.68
N ASP A 88 -4.74 -4.55 13.69
CA ASP A 88 -5.24 -3.17 13.90
C ASP A 88 -4.85 -2.29 12.69
N VAL A 89 -3.60 -2.35 12.23
CA VAL A 89 -3.14 -1.68 11.00
C VAL A 89 -3.94 -2.12 9.76
N ALA A 90 -4.29 -3.40 9.65
CA ALA A 90 -5.09 -3.91 8.53
C ALA A 90 -6.52 -3.35 8.54
N VAL A 91 -7.10 -3.12 9.72
CA VAL A 91 -8.42 -2.49 9.86
C VAL A 91 -8.36 -1.01 9.48
N GLU A 92 -7.36 -0.28 9.99
CA GLU A 92 -7.14 1.14 9.65
C GLU A 92 -6.98 1.33 8.15
N LYS A 93 -6.11 0.53 7.52
CA LYS A 93 -5.88 0.60 6.07
C LYS A 93 -7.11 0.19 5.24
N ALA A 94 -7.93 -0.76 5.72
CA ALA A 94 -9.18 -1.10 5.05
C ALA A 94 -10.20 0.06 5.11
N ALA A 95 -10.24 0.79 6.22
CA ALA A 95 -11.08 1.98 6.36
C ALA A 95 -10.60 3.12 5.45
N GLU A 96 -9.29 3.36 5.36
CA GLU A 96 -8.71 4.35 4.43
C GLU A 96 -9.04 4.03 2.97
N LEU A 97 -8.94 2.76 2.57
CA LEU A 97 -9.28 2.31 1.21
C LEU A 97 -10.77 2.50 0.89
N ALA A 98 -11.65 2.21 1.85
CA ALA A 98 -13.08 2.43 1.67
C ALA A 98 -13.43 3.93 1.56
N ALA A 99 -12.73 4.78 2.32
CA ALA A 99 -12.92 6.24 2.25
C ALA A 99 -12.46 6.80 0.90
N THR A 100 -11.28 6.38 0.41
CA THR A 100 -10.78 6.83 -0.90
C THR A 100 -11.67 6.38 -2.06
N GLN A 101 -12.22 5.16 -2.02
CA GLN A 101 -13.18 4.69 -3.01
C GLN A 101 -14.47 5.53 -3.03
N ALA A 102 -14.99 5.90 -1.85
CA ALA A 102 -16.16 6.75 -1.76
C ALA A 102 -15.92 8.16 -2.33
N GLU A 103 -14.73 8.74 -2.09
CA GLU A 103 -14.35 10.04 -2.65
C GLU A 103 -14.23 9.99 -4.19
N GLU A 104 -13.63 8.93 -4.74
CA GLU A 104 -13.53 8.73 -6.19
C GLU A 104 -14.91 8.59 -6.86
N GLU A 105 -15.84 7.85 -6.23
CA GLU A 105 -17.23 7.72 -6.71
C GLU A 105 -17.98 9.07 -6.70
N GLU A 106 -17.79 9.91 -5.68
CA GLU A 106 -18.40 11.24 -5.60
C GLU A 106 -17.86 12.19 -6.68
N GLU A 107 -16.54 12.17 -6.95
CA GLU A 107 -15.92 12.99 -8.00
C GLU A 107 -16.43 12.60 -9.41
N GLU A 108 -16.60 11.31 -9.67
CA GLU A 108 -17.16 10.82 -10.94
C GLU A 108 -18.62 11.24 -11.13
N GLU A 109 -19.44 11.16 -10.07
CA GLU A 109 -20.82 11.66 -10.12
C GLU A 109 -20.88 13.17 -10.39
N GLU A 110 -19.99 13.96 -9.78
CA GLU A 110 -19.91 15.41 -10.00
C GLU A 110 -19.51 15.75 -11.44
N ASP A 111 -18.50 15.09 -11.99
CA ASP A 111 -18.06 15.30 -13.38
C ASP A 111 -19.18 14.89 -14.36
N PHE A 112 -19.88 13.79 -14.08
CA PHE A 112 -21.03 13.37 -14.87
C PHE A 112 -22.17 14.39 -14.84
N ARG A 113 -22.52 14.92 -13.66
CA ARG A 113 -23.52 16.00 -13.51
C ARG A 113 -23.12 17.28 -14.24
N LYS A 114 -21.84 17.68 -14.17
CA LYS A 114 -21.31 18.85 -14.88
C LYS A 114 -21.40 18.67 -16.40
N LYS A 115 -21.07 17.48 -16.93
CA LYS A 115 -21.22 17.14 -18.35
C LYS A 115 -22.67 17.21 -18.83
N LEU A 116 -23.63 16.72 -18.03
CA LEU A 116 -25.07 16.77 -18.36
C LEU A 116 -25.62 18.20 -18.41
N ASN A 117 -25.14 19.10 -17.56
CA ASN A 117 -25.60 20.49 -17.46
C ASN A 117 -24.94 21.44 -18.48
N ALA A 118 -23.98 20.96 -19.28
CA ALA A 118 -23.25 21.76 -20.27
C ALA A 118 -23.86 21.75 -21.68
N GLY A 119 -25.05 21.15 -21.85
CA GLY A 119 -25.87 21.17 -23.08
C GLY A 119 -27.11 22.05 -22.92
#